data_AF-A0A7W8DI78-F1
#
_entry.id   AF-A0A7W8DI78-F1
#
_cell.length_a   1.000
_cell.length_b   1.000
_cell.length_c   1.000
_cell.angle_alpha   90.00
_cell.angle_beta   90.00
_cell.angle_gamma   90.00
#
_symmetry.space_group_name_H-M   'P 1'
#
loop_
_entity.id
_entity.type
_entity.pdbx_description
1 polymer ?
#
loop_
_entity_poly.entity_id
_entity_poly.type
_entity_poly.pdbx_seq_one_letter_code
_entity_poly.pdbx_strand_id
1 'polypeptide(L)'
;MPLDTEADYERFASHLNAIDPVVQPFSFRHGYTLLKWPMGGRYPNRKMHMHSGMFWKSIQVAMDVRPDGTRFDEFYPEIPYTVFAGAWVDDCQAGLRWSAPHMTTHPMPFCQLASHLLTYLEHAHSYLARFDESLVRSFGCSRSIGKLDSPP
;
A
#
# COMPACT_ATOMS: atom_id res chain seq x y z
N MET A 1 -14.14 0.21 20.62
CA MET A 1 -13.95 -1.24 20.94
C MET A 1 -12.48 -1.56 20.79
N PRO A 2 -11.78 -2.23 21.72
CA PRO A 2 -10.35 -2.46 21.56
C PRO A 2 -10.10 -3.43 20.38
N LEU A 3 -9.11 -3.12 19.54
CA LEU A 3 -8.73 -3.90 18.36
C LEU A 3 -7.73 -4.99 18.76
N ASP A 4 -8.21 -5.99 19.49
CA ASP A 4 -7.37 -7.00 20.15
C ASP A 4 -7.32 -8.33 19.38
N THR A 5 -8.37 -8.64 18.62
CA THR A 5 -8.50 -9.90 17.89
C THR A 5 -8.53 -9.70 16.37
N GLU A 6 -8.26 -10.76 15.60
CA GLU A 6 -8.39 -10.75 14.13
C GLU A 6 -9.80 -10.34 13.70
N ALA A 7 -10.84 -10.89 14.34
CA ALA A 7 -12.24 -10.56 14.06
C ALA A 7 -12.55 -9.07 14.29
N ASP A 8 -11.91 -8.42 15.28
CA ASP A 8 -12.07 -6.99 15.51
C ASP A 8 -11.50 -6.17 14.36
N TYR A 9 -10.30 -6.55 13.87
CA TYR A 9 -9.69 -5.89 12.71
C TYR A 9 -10.47 -6.12 11.42
N GLU A 10 -11.00 -7.34 11.20
CA GLU A 10 -11.85 -7.63 10.04
C GLU A 10 -13.14 -6.81 10.07
N ARG A 11 -13.81 -6.76 11.22
CA ARG A 11 -15.01 -5.94 11.40
C ARG A 11 -14.68 -4.46 11.19
N PHE A 12 -13.58 -3.98 11.73
CA PHE A 12 -13.13 -2.60 11.58
C PHE A 12 -12.74 -2.26 10.14
N ALA A 13 -12.29 -3.24 9.35
CA ALA A 13 -11.95 -3.06 7.94
C ALA A 13 -13.13 -3.30 6.97
N SER A 14 -14.32 -3.65 7.49
CA SER A 14 -15.47 -4.06 6.66
C SER A 14 -15.96 -2.98 5.69
N HIS A 15 -15.79 -1.69 6.02
CA HIS A 15 -16.15 -0.59 5.11
C HIS A 15 -15.28 -0.56 3.84
N LEU A 16 -14.10 -1.18 3.84
CA LEU A 16 -13.27 -1.32 2.64
C LEU A 16 -13.92 -2.19 1.57
N ASN A 17 -14.94 -2.99 1.92
CA ASN A 17 -15.75 -3.70 0.93
C ASN A 17 -16.41 -2.73 -0.07
N ALA A 18 -16.61 -1.46 0.30
CA ALA A 18 -17.15 -0.44 -0.60
C ALA A 18 -16.21 -0.12 -1.78
N ILE A 19 -14.89 -0.34 -1.62
CA ILE A 19 -13.89 -0.05 -2.67
C ILE A 19 -13.41 -1.30 -3.40
N ASP A 20 -13.71 -2.50 -2.90
CA ASP A 20 -13.31 -3.77 -3.51
C ASP A 20 -13.80 -3.97 -4.96
N PRO A 21 -15.01 -3.54 -5.34
CA PRO A 21 -15.45 -3.58 -6.74
C PRO A 21 -14.57 -2.78 -7.71
N VAL A 22 -13.78 -1.82 -7.21
CA VAL A 22 -12.82 -1.06 -8.01
C VAL A 22 -11.41 -1.66 -7.90
N VAL A 23 -10.98 -1.97 -6.68
CA VAL A 23 -9.63 -2.46 -6.39
C VAL A 23 -9.37 -3.82 -7.05
N GLN A 24 -10.32 -4.77 -6.96
CA GLN A 24 -10.11 -6.12 -7.47
C GLN A 24 -9.97 -6.16 -9.01
N PRO A 25 -10.89 -5.56 -9.80
CA PRO A 25 -10.74 -5.55 -11.25
C PRO A 25 -9.51 -4.76 -11.72
N PHE A 26 -9.17 -3.66 -11.04
CA PHE A 26 -7.96 -2.90 -11.33
C PHE A 26 -6.71 -3.75 -11.12
N SER A 27 -6.62 -4.44 -9.97
CA SER A 27 -5.48 -5.30 -9.64
C SER A 27 -5.31 -6.39 -10.68
N PHE A 28 -6.40 -7.08 -11.02
CA PHE A 28 -6.40 -8.12 -12.04
C PHE A 28 -5.98 -7.60 -13.41
N ARG A 29 -6.54 -6.47 -13.86
CA ARG A 29 -6.25 -5.87 -15.17
C ARG A 29 -4.77 -5.53 -15.36
N HIS A 30 -4.15 -5.00 -14.31
CA HIS A 30 -2.78 -4.47 -14.37
C HIS A 30 -1.72 -5.43 -13.80
N GLY A 31 -2.11 -6.67 -13.48
CA GLY A 31 -1.18 -7.70 -13.00
C GLY A 31 -0.67 -7.52 -11.57
N TYR A 32 -1.40 -6.78 -10.73
CA TYR A 32 -1.10 -6.68 -9.31
C TYR A 32 -1.76 -7.82 -8.53
N THR A 33 -1.02 -8.36 -7.57
CA THR A 33 -1.54 -9.22 -6.51
C THR A 33 -2.09 -8.37 -5.38
N LEU A 34 -3.40 -8.47 -5.12
CA LEU A 34 -4.02 -7.86 -3.95
C LEU A 34 -3.65 -8.65 -2.69
N LEU A 35 -2.99 -7.99 -1.73
CA LEU A 35 -2.57 -8.60 -0.48
C LEU A 35 -3.73 -8.64 0.51
N LYS A 36 -3.95 -9.81 1.10
CA LYS A 36 -4.90 -10.02 2.20
C LYS A 36 -4.17 -9.97 3.55
N TRP A 37 -4.94 -9.90 4.62
CA TRP A 37 -4.41 -10.12 5.96
C TRP A 37 -3.73 -11.50 6.06
N PRO A 38 -2.62 -11.64 6.82
CA PRO A 38 -1.91 -10.59 7.57
C PRO A 38 -0.91 -9.78 6.74
N MET A 39 -0.59 -10.21 5.51
CA MET A 39 0.45 -9.59 4.69
C MET A 39 0.15 -8.14 4.28
N GLY A 40 -1.13 -7.78 4.18
CA GLY A 40 -1.58 -6.40 3.95
C GLY A 40 -1.39 -5.47 5.15
N GLY A 41 -1.16 -6.01 6.35
CA GLY A 41 -1.13 -5.25 7.60
C GLY A 41 -2.47 -5.27 8.35
N ARG A 42 -2.43 -4.92 9.64
CA ARG A 42 -3.59 -5.02 10.56
C ARG A 42 -4.53 -3.82 10.47
N TYR A 43 -4.00 -2.62 10.27
CA TYR A 43 -4.82 -1.40 10.21
C TYR A 43 -5.51 -1.28 8.84
N PRO A 44 -6.76 -0.77 8.75
CA PRO A 44 -7.56 -0.86 7.53
C PRO A 44 -6.84 -0.33 6.28
N ASN A 45 -6.59 -1.22 5.33
CA ASN A 45 -5.98 -0.89 4.05
C ASN A 45 -6.34 -1.89 2.93
N ARG A 46 -6.02 -1.50 1.70
CA ARG A 46 -5.91 -2.38 0.53
C ARG A 46 -4.56 -2.15 -0.12
N LYS A 47 -3.75 -3.21 -0.20
CA LYS A 47 -2.38 -3.15 -0.68
C LYS A 47 -2.20 -4.08 -1.86
N MET A 48 -1.66 -3.56 -2.96
CA MET A 48 -1.52 -4.24 -4.25
C MET A 48 -0.05 -4.27 -4.63
N HIS A 49 0.51 -5.45 -4.90
CA HIS A 49 1.91 -5.64 -5.22
C HIS A 49 2.09 -6.24 -6.60
N MET A 50 3.10 -5.76 -7.31
CA MET A 50 3.63 -6.42 -8.50
C MET A 50 5.13 -6.56 -8.30
N HIS A 51 5.69 -7.72 -8.60
CA HIS A 51 7.13 -7.95 -8.46
C HIS A 51 7.69 -8.74 -9.63
N SER A 52 8.95 -8.49 -9.93
CA SER A 52 9.74 -9.23 -10.93
C SER A 52 11.17 -9.33 -10.39
N GLY A 53 11.59 -10.54 -10.01
CA GLY A 53 12.86 -10.74 -9.32
C GLY A 53 12.95 -9.93 -8.02
N MET A 54 13.97 -9.09 -7.90
CA MET A 54 14.21 -8.21 -6.74
C MET A 54 13.43 -6.89 -6.80
N PHE A 55 12.78 -6.60 -7.92
CA PHE A 55 12.08 -5.35 -8.14
C PHE A 55 10.60 -5.44 -7.77
N TRP A 56 10.14 -4.46 -7.00
CA TRP A 56 8.79 -4.38 -6.45
C TRP A 56 8.12 -3.06 -6.84
N LYS A 57 6.82 -3.15 -7.07
CA LYS A 57 5.88 -2.03 -7.19
C LYS A 57 4.74 -2.26 -6.23
N SER A 58 4.32 -1.21 -5.54
CA SER A 58 3.24 -1.26 -4.55
C SER A 58 2.33 -0.07 -4.70
N ILE A 59 1.02 -0.33 -4.67
CA ILE A 59 -0.01 0.69 -4.49
C ILE A 59 -0.77 0.33 -3.22
N GLN A 60 -0.99 1.31 -2.34
CA GLN A 60 -1.68 1.10 -1.07
C GLN A 60 -2.72 2.19 -0.85
N VAL A 61 -3.95 1.78 -0.57
CA VAL A 61 -5.01 2.64 -0.02
C VAL A 61 -5.05 2.37 1.47
N ALA A 62 -4.71 3.36 2.31
CA ALA A 62 -4.58 3.17 3.75
C ALA A 62 -5.35 4.23 4.53
N MET A 63 -5.98 3.80 5.62
CA MET A 63 -6.51 4.70 6.63
C MET A 63 -5.37 5.47 7.27
N ASP A 64 -5.53 6.77 7.45
CA ASP A 64 -4.55 7.60 8.14
C ASP A 64 -4.71 7.45 9.67
N VAL A 65 -3.81 8.10 10.41
CA VAL A 65 -3.87 8.26 11.86
C VAL A 65 -4.45 9.64 12.22
N ARG A 66 -4.83 9.81 13.47
CA ARG A 66 -5.20 11.12 14.03
C ARG A 66 -3.99 12.06 14.03
N PRO A 67 -4.20 13.39 14.12
CA PRO A 67 -3.11 14.36 14.14
C PRO A 67 -2.08 14.17 15.27
N ASP A 68 -2.49 13.55 16.38
CA ASP A 68 -1.63 13.17 17.50
C ASP A 68 -0.85 11.85 17.28
N GLY A 69 -1.01 11.24 16.11
CA GLY A 69 -0.40 9.96 15.73
C GLY A 69 -1.15 8.73 16.20
N THR A 70 -2.27 8.88 16.93
CA THR A 70 -3.06 7.74 17.42
C THR A 70 -3.97 7.16 16.34
N ARG A 71 -4.26 5.86 16.43
CA ARG A 71 -5.14 5.19 15.46
C ARG A 71 -6.61 5.48 15.75
N PHE A 72 -7.42 5.49 14.70
CA PHE A 72 -8.86 5.36 14.83
C PHE A 72 -9.22 3.94 15.25
N ASP A 73 -10.23 3.83 16.10
CA ASP A 73 -10.76 2.59 16.66
C ASP A 73 -12.19 2.30 16.20
N GLU A 74 -12.81 3.26 15.51
CA GLU A 74 -14.15 3.17 14.91
C GLU A 74 -14.16 3.90 13.56
N PHE A 75 -14.99 3.42 12.63
CA PHE A 75 -15.06 3.98 11.28
C PHE A 75 -16.18 5.02 11.14
N TYR A 76 -15.88 6.11 10.44
CA TYR A 76 -16.87 7.04 9.89
C TYR A 76 -16.37 7.57 8.53
N PRO A 77 -17.27 7.97 7.61
CA PRO A 77 -16.91 8.29 6.22
C PRO A 77 -15.91 9.44 6.04
N GLU A 78 -15.80 10.32 7.03
CA GLU A 78 -14.89 11.46 7.02
C GLU A 78 -13.47 11.12 7.48
N ILE A 79 -13.21 9.89 7.91
CA ILE A 79 -11.86 9.45 8.26
C ILE A 79 -10.93 9.64 7.06
N PRO A 80 -9.77 10.27 7.25
CA PRO A 80 -8.81 10.48 6.18
C PRO A 80 -8.17 9.16 5.72
N TYR A 81 -8.05 9.03 4.40
CA TYR A 81 -7.32 7.98 3.72
C TYR A 81 -6.31 8.57 2.75
N THR A 82 -5.25 7.82 2.49
CA THR A 82 -4.24 8.15 1.47
C THR A 82 -4.09 7.02 0.46
N VAL A 83 -3.73 7.39 -0.77
CA VAL A 83 -3.22 6.46 -1.78
C VAL A 83 -1.72 6.69 -1.91
N PHE A 84 -0.94 5.67 -1.56
CA PHE A 84 0.51 5.62 -1.74
C PHE A 84 0.85 4.76 -2.95
N ALA A 85 1.87 5.16 -3.71
CA ALA A 85 2.45 4.32 -4.75
C ALA A 85 3.97 4.44 -4.75
N GLY A 86 4.67 3.31 -4.69
CA GLY A 86 6.13 3.27 -4.64
C GLY A 86 6.72 2.05 -5.35
N ALA A 87 7.98 2.18 -5.74
CA ALA A 87 8.77 1.10 -6.31
C ALA A 87 10.12 0.99 -5.59
N TRP A 88 10.63 -0.23 -5.45
CA TRP A 88 11.93 -0.46 -4.82
C TRP A 88 12.57 -1.75 -5.31
N VAL A 89 13.87 -1.89 -5.04
CA VAL A 89 14.64 -3.12 -5.26
C VAL A 89 15.17 -3.57 -3.91
N ASP A 90 14.88 -4.81 -3.53
CA ASP A 90 15.42 -5.44 -2.32
C ASP A 90 16.56 -6.40 -2.68
N ASP A 91 17.79 -6.06 -2.30
CA ASP A 91 18.95 -6.95 -2.37
C ASP A 91 19.24 -7.47 -0.97
N CYS A 92 18.66 -8.64 -0.69
CA CYS A 92 18.80 -9.31 0.60
C CYS A 92 20.25 -9.78 0.86
N GLN A 93 21.07 -10.01 -0.17
CA GLN A 93 22.47 -10.41 0.01
C GLN A 93 23.30 -9.24 0.52
N ALA A 94 23.09 -8.05 -0.06
CA ALA A 94 23.70 -6.81 0.40
C ALA A 94 23.02 -6.24 1.66
N GLY A 95 21.80 -6.68 1.99
CA GLY A 95 20.98 -6.11 3.06
C GLY A 95 20.53 -4.69 2.75
N LEU A 96 20.31 -4.37 1.48
CA LEU A 96 19.99 -3.02 0.99
C LEU A 96 18.64 -2.98 0.28
N ARG A 97 17.95 -1.85 0.42
CA ARG A 97 16.83 -1.46 -0.42
C ARG A 97 17.14 -0.17 -1.15
N TRP A 98 17.01 -0.16 -2.47
CA TRP A 98 16.94 1.07 -3.25
C TRP A 98 15.49 1.42 -3.51
N SER A 99 15.06 2.62 -3.11
CA SER A 99 13.68 3.08 -3.32
C SER A 99 13.65 4.17 -4.39
N ALA A 100 12.72 4.04 -5.34
CA ALA A 100 12.37 5.15 -6.21
C ALA A 100 11.70 6.28 -5.41
N PRO A 101 11.64 7.51 -5.96
CA PRO A 101 10.63 8.46 -5.54
C PRO A 101 9.25 7.81 -5.52
N HIS A 102 8.44 8.16 -4.52
CA HIS A 102 7.08 7.67 -4.37
C HIS A 102 6.10 8.83 -4.57
N MET A 103 4.85 8.50 -4.83
CA MET A 103 3.75 9.45 -4.79
C MET A 103 2.78 9.07 -3.66
N THR A 104 2.19 10.10 -3.05
CA THR A 104 1.14 9.94 -2.05
C THR A 104 0.12 11.04 -2.27
N THR A 105 -1.17 10.72 -2.22
CA THR A 105 -2.20 11.76 -2.21
C THR A 105 -2.21 12.50 -0.89
N HIS A 106 -2.72 13.73 -0.86
CA HIS A 106 -3.11 14.33 0.41
C HIS A 106 -4.18 13.45 1.09
N PRO A 107 -4.21 13.41 2.44
CA PRO A 107 -5.28 12.71 3.15
C PRO A 107 -6.64 13.30 2.79
N MET A 108 -7.61 12.45 2.50
CA MET A 108 -8.97 12.87 2.14
C MET A 108 -10.03 11.95 2.76
N PRO A 109 -11.25 12.44 3.01
CA PRO A 109 -12.36 11.62 3.48
C PRO A 109 -12.54 10.33 2.68
N PHE A 110 -12.80 9.21 3.35
CA PHE A 110 -13.04 7.92 2.71
C PHE A 110 -14.17 8.00 1.68
N CYS A 111 -15.25 8.72 1.97
CA CYS A 111 -16.36 8.91 1.02
C CYS A 111 -15.91 9.57 -0.29
N GLN A 112 -15.06 10.59 -0.22
CA GLN A 112 -14.50 11.27 -1.38
C GLN A 112 -13.51 10.38 -2.13
N LEU A 113 -12.65 9.67 -1.40
CA LEU A 113 -11.70 8.73 -1.99
C LEU A 113 -12.43 7.63 -2.77
N ALA A 114 -13.49 7.05 -2.21
CA ALA A 114 -14.24 5.98 -2.85
C ALA A 114 -14.82 6.40 -4.21
N SER A 115 -15.33 7.64 -4.33
CA SER A 115 -15.89 8.16 -5.57
C SER A 115 -14.85 8.40 -6.68
N HIS A 116 -13.59 8.61 -6.32
CA HIS A 116 -12.51 8.92 -7.26
C HIS A 116 -11.40 7.86 -7.33
N LEU A 117 -11.62 6.72 -6.68
CA LEU A 117 -10.55 5.74 -6.44
C LEU A 117 -9.91 5.25 -7.72
N LEU A 118 -10.71 4.91 -8.74
CA LEU A 118 -10.18 4.42 -10.00
C LEU A 118 -9.21 5.42 -10.65
N THR A 119 -9.52 6.71 -10.62
CA THR A 119 -8.65 7.77 -11.14
C THR A 119 -7.31 7.80 -10.41
N TYR A 120 -7.32 7.70 -9.07
CA TYR A 120 -6.09 7.64 -8.29
C TYR A 120 -5.26 6.40 -8.57
N LEU A 121 -5.91 5.24 -8.71
CA LEU A 121 -5.25 3.98 -9.01
C LEU A 121 -4.61 3.98 -10.41
N GLU A 122 -5.32 4.47 -11.43
CA GLU A 122 -4.76 4.60 -12.79
C GLU A 122 -3.61 5.60 -12.85
N HIS A 123 -3.69 6.71 -12.11
CA HIS A 123 -2.60 7.66 -12.00
C HIS A 123 -1.37 7.03 -11.30
N ALA A 124 -1.59 6.31 -10.20
CA ALA A 124 -0.54 5.58 -9.49
C ALA A 124 0.13 4.52 -10.37
N HIS A 125 -0.64 3.74 -11.12
CA HIS A 125 -0.09 2.76 -12.06
C HIS A 125 0.74 3.43 -13.15
N SER A 126 0.21 4.48 -13.78
CA SER A 126 0.92 5.23 -14.83
C SER A 126 2.23 5.82 -14.33
N TYR A 127 2.26 6.33 -13.10
CA TYR A 127 3.47 6.78 -12.43
C TYR A 127 4.49 5.64 -12.25
N LEU A 128 4.04 4.50 -11.70
CA LEU A 128 4.90 3.34 -11.46
C LEU A 128 5.37 2.65 -12.74
N ALA A 129 4.63 2.74 -13.84
CA ALA A 129 4.99 2.13 -15.13
C ALA A 129 6.36 2.62 -15.67
N ARG A 130 6.80 3.80 -15.25
CA ARG A 130 8.08 4.41 -15.67
C ARG A 130 9.32 3.83 -14.97
N PHE A 131 9.12 3.07 -13.90
CA PHE A 131 10.22 2.47 -13.14
C PHE A 131 10.43 1.02 -13.54
N ASP A 132 11.69 0.66 -13.69
CA ASP A 132 12.18 -0.71 -13.75
C ASP A 132 13.34 -0.89 -12.75
N GLU A 133 13.85 -2.13 -12.63
CA GLU A 133 14.94 -2.43 -11.70
C GLU A 133 16.19 -1.57 -11.97
N SER A 134 16.54 -1.37 -13.24
CA SER A 134 17.76 -0.64 -13.63
C SER A 134 17.67 0.82 -13.19
N LEU A 135 16.55 1.49 -13.48
CA LEU A 135 16.34 2.88 -13.14
C LEU A 135 16.34 3.10 -11.62
N VAL A 136 15.74 2.18 -10.85
CA VAL A 136 15.77 2.26 -9.38
C VAL A 136 17.17 2.04 -8.81
N ARG A 137 17.96 1.12 -9.35
CA ARG A 137 19.35 0.92 -8.90
C ARG A 137 20.24 2.11 -9.26
N SER A 138 20.00 2.77 -10.38
CA SER A 138 20.81 3.92 -10.83
C SER A 138 20.51 5.21 -10.06
N PHE A 139 19.25 5.47 -9.71
CA PHE A 139 18.82 6.77 -9.18
C PHE A 139 18.06 6.71 -7.85
N GLY A 140 17.76 5.52 -7.33
CA GLY A 140 17.02 5.34 -6.10
C GLY A 140 17.84 5.66 -4.86
N CYS A 141 17.14 6.08 -3.79
CA CYS A 141 17.76 6.25 -2.49
C CYS A 141 17.97 4.89 -1.83
N SER A 142 19.20 4.58 -1.43
CA SER A 142 19.51 3.33 -0.72
C SER A 142 19.34 3.47 0.79
N ARG A 143 18.81 2.43 1.43
CA ARG A 143 18.83 2.26 2.89
C ARG A 143 19.16 0.82 3.26
N SER A 144 19.77 0.62 4.42
CA SER A 144 19.91 -0.72 4.99
C SER A 144 18.54 -1.26 5.41
N ILE A 145 18.27 -2.53 5.11
CA ILE A 145 17.04 -3.24 5.52
C ILE A 145 17.32 -4.32 6.57
N GLY A 146 18.52 -4.32 7.15
CA GLY A 146 19.01 -5.43 7.98
C GLY A 146 19.34 -6.64 7.09
N LYS A 147 20.30 -7.47 7.50
CA LYS A 147 20.37 -8.81 6.93
C LYS A 147 19.16 -9.56 7.47
N LEU A 148 18.30 -10.05 6.59
CA LEU A 148 17.42 -11.16 6.95
C LEU A 148 18.38 -12.31 7.26
N ASP A 149 18.60 -12.58 8.54
CA ASP A 149 19.15 -13.87 8.94
C ASP A 149 18.24 -14.93 8.28
N SER A 150 18.88 -15.87 7.57
CA SER A 150 18.26 -16.91 6.75
C SER A 150 16.97 -17.49 7.35
N PRO A 151 16.00 -17.94 6.53
CA PRO A 151 14.70 -18.41 7.03
C PRO A 151 14.86 -19.62 7.98
N PRO A 152 13.87 -19.85 8.87
CA PRO A 152 13.88 -20.97 9.83
C PRO A 152 13.93 -22.35 9.17
#